data_AF-A0AAU7BPG1-F1
#
_entry.id   AF-A0AAU7BPG1-F1
#
_cell.length_a   1.000
_cell.length_b   1.000
_cell.length_c   1.000
_cell.angle_alpha   90.00
_cell.angle_beta   90.00
_cell.angle_gamma   90.00
#
_symmetry.space_group_name_H-M   'P 1'
#
loop_
_entity.id
_entity.type
_entity.pdbx_description
1 polymer ?
#
loop_
_entity_poly.entity_id
_entity_poly.type
_entity_poly.pdbx_seq_one_letter_code
_entity_poly.pdbx_strand_id
1 'polypeptide(L)'
;MNNDSQTIEESINQYMINNHINVYAILLDLIKPTIAFKKSEKSKNISKFGGIPLFSDDLDMDRFNIKSLSHLCQISVDEIMPYNEFNYFFDGGMISFFINLNLSFPIRRSDYKVFYHNCKKEYLTQRHEHFVNSPVLDEMFIDFYLHYNFPSYQNYKMLELETRGINLDEEIDEIQDFIDTNNNHFSNNIGSQLFGNPQAVQGTVSFHWAASALNLSYPFTDQDLKKINEIEKEYILLLQVDFSDINVTENFGDGMLYFGIKKEDLMRKDFDNVELVYQST
;
A
#
# COMPACT_ATOMS: atom_id res chain seq x y z
N MET A 1 -37.11 16.54 3.52
CA MET A 1 -36.74 15.12 3.43
C MET A 1 -35.30 15.04 3.87
N ASN A 2 -35.09 14.58 5.11
CA ASN A 2 -33.77 14.48 5.73
C ASN A 2 -33.03 13.31 5.09
N ASN A 3 -31.92 13.59 4.42
CA ASN A 3 -30.91 12.59 4.10
C ASN A 3 -29.64 13.00 4.86
N ASP A 4 -29.63 12.76 6.16
CA ASP A 4 -28.36 12.63 6.87
C ASP A 4 -27.78 11.28 6.45
N SER A 5 -27.04 11.27 5.34
CA SER A 5 -26.29 10.07 4.94
C SER A 5 -25.12 9.95 5.90
N GLN A 6 -25.28 9.13 6.93
CA GLN A 6 -24.21 8.76 7.84
C GLN A 6 -23.01 8.24 7.04
N THR A 7 -21.82 8.74 7.34
CA THR A 7 -20.58 8.27 6.69
C THR A 7 -20.26 6.84 7.13
N ILE A 8 -19.43 6.13 6.35
CA ILE A 8 -18.96 4.79 6.74
C ILE A 8 -18.18 4.84 8.06
N GLU A 9 -17.36 5.89 8.26
CA GLU A 9 -16.58 6.11 9.48
C GLU A 9 -17.48 6.27 10.71
N GLU A 10 -18.55 7.07 10.60
CA GLU A 10 -19.54 7.21 11.67
C GLU A 10 -20.24 5.89 11.95
N SER A 11 -20.55 5.10 10.92
CA SER A 11 -21.18 3.78 11.08
C SER A 11 -20.27 2.79 11.81
N ILE A 12 -18.98 2.75 11.45
CA ILE A 12 -17.98 1.92 12.13
C ILE A 12 -17.83 2.35 13.59
N ASN A 13 -17.69 3.65 13.85
CA ASN A 13 -17.59 4.18 15.21
C ASN A 13 -18.80 3.81 16.08
N GLN A 14 -20.02 3.97 15.55
CA GLN A 14 -21.24 3.58 16.26
C GLN A 14 -21.30 2.07 16.51
N TYR A 15 -20.88 1.25 15.54
CA TYR A 15 -20.81 -0.20 15.72
C TYR A 15 -19.86 -0.58 16.86
N MET A 16 -18.64 -0.02 16.88
CA MET A 16 -17.68 -0.30 17.95
C MET A 16 -18.16 0.18 19.32
N ILE A 17 -18.81 1.34 19.40
CA ILE A 17 -19.40 1.86 20.65
C ILE A 17 -20.53 0.96 21.16
N ASN A 18 -21.39 0.48 20.26
CA ASN A 18 -22.56 -0.31 20.66
C ASN A 18 -22.21 -1.76 21.06
N ASN A 19 -21.19 -2.36 20.41
CA ASN A 19 -20.86 -3.77 20.60
C ASN A 19 -19.60 -3.99 21.46
N HIS A 20 -18.63 -3.07 21.42
CA HIS A 20 -17.29 -3.26 21.99
C HIS A 20 -16.82 -2.07 22.85
N ILE A 21 -17.72 -1.41 23.57
CA ILE A 21 -17.42 -0.18 24.33
C ILE A 21 -16.22 -0.29 25.28
N ASN A 22 -16.01 -1.45 25.87
CA ASN A 22 -14.94 -1.68 26.86
C ASN A 22 -13.53 -1.62 26.23
N VAL A 23 -13.42 -1.92 24.94
CA VAL A 23 -12.16 -1.92 24.18
C VAL A 23 -12.16 -0.89 23.05
N TYR A 24 -13.22 -0.09 22.93
CA TYR A 24 -13.39 0.92 21.88
C TYR A 24 -12.17 1.81 21.67
N ALA A 25 -11.59 2.33 22.76
CA ALA A 25 -10.42 3.22 22.67
C ALA A 25 -9.19 2.51 22.09
N ILE A 26 -9.04 1.20 22.30
CA ILE A 26 -7.93 0.41 21.74
C ILE A 26 -8.21 0.14 20.26
N LEU A 27 -9.43 -0.30 19.93
CA LEU A 27 -9.85 -0.55 18.55
C LEU A 27 -9.70 0.70 17.67
N LEU A 28 -10.07 1.88 18.20
CA LEU A 28 -9.95 3.16 17.52
C LEU A 28 -8.48 3.55 17.23
N ASP A 29 -7.51 3.15 18.05
CA ASP A 29 -6.08 3.38 17.79
C ASP A 29 -5.48 2.40 16.76
N LEU A 30 -6.10 1.22 16.60
CA LEU A 30 -5.64 0.18 15.69
C LEU A 30 -6.18 0.36 14.27
N ILE A 31 -7.48 0.64 14.15
CA ILE A 31 -8.15 0.79 12.87
C ILE A 31 -7.58 2.00 12.11
N LYS A 32 -7.36 1.84 10.80
CA LYS A 32 -6.91 2.93 9.95
C LYS A 32 -7.72 3.03 8.67
N PRO A 33 -7.96 4.25 8.16
CA PRO A 33 -8.43 4.40 6.80
C PRO A 33 -7.36 3.93 5.82
N THR A 34 -7.83 3.38 4.71
CA THR A 34 -7.01 2.92 3.59
C THR A 34 -7.71 3.21 2.27
N ILE A 35 -6.93 3.31 1.20
CA ILE A 35 -7.45 3.59 -0.14
C ILE A 35 -7.37 2.29 -0.93
N ALA A 36 -8.48 1.59 -1.00
CA ALA A 36 -8.58 0.30 -1.64
C ALA A 36 -8.87 0.43 -3.15
N PHE A 37 -8.48 -0.58 -3.90
CA PHE A 37 -8.51 -0.57 -5.35
C PHE A 37 -9.65 -1.44 -5.87
N LYS A 38 -10.30 -0.98 -6.93
CA LYS A 38 -11.13 -1.84 -7.77
C LYS A 38 -10.81 -1.59 -9.22
N LYS A 39 -10.91 -2.65 -10.03
CA LYS A 39 -10.77 -2.53 -11.48
C LYS A 39 -11.80 -1.56 -12.04
N SER A 40 -11.34 -0.61 -12.84
CA SER A 40 -12.19 0.34 -13.54
C SER A 40 -12.27 -0.01 -15.02
N GLU A 41 -13.48 0.04 -15.57
CA GLU A 41 -13.71 -0.01 -17.02
C GLU A 41 -13.57 1.39 -17.68
N LYS A 42 -13.39 2.45 -16.88
CA LYS A 42 -13.45 3.84 -17.36
C LYS A 42 -12.06 4.40 -17.64
N SER A 43 -11.82 4.80 -18.89
CA SER A 43 -10.60 5.45 -19.37
C SER A 43 -10.35 6.89 -18.91
N LYS A 44 -11.15 7.43 -17.98
CA LYS A 44 -10.99 8.83 -17.52
C LYS A 44 -9.94 8.96 -16.41
N ASN A 45 -9.75 7.91 -15.63
CA ASN A 45 -8.69 7.85 -14.63
C ASN A 45 -7.36 7.64 -15.33
N ILE A 46 -6.30 8.19 -14.76
CA ILE A 46 -4.93 7.98 -15.24
C ILE A 46 -4.14 7.04 -14.32
N SER A 47 -4.63 6.78 -13.10
CA SER A 47 -4.06 5.73 -12.26
C SER A 47 -4.34 4.36 -12.85
N LYS A 48 -3.32 3.52 -12.87
CA LYS A 48 -3.37 2.23 -13.55
C LYS A 48 -2.31 1.26 -13.06
N PHE A 49 -2.57 -0.02 -13.22
CA PHE A 49 -1.56 -1.06 -13.29
C PHE A 49 -1.11 -1.26 -14.74
N GLY A 50 0.15 -1.63 -14.90
CA GLY A 50 0.70 -2.01 -16.19
C GLY A 50 0.57 -0.96 -17.28
N GLY A 51 0.62 -1.41 -18.53
CA GLY A 51 0.67 -0.54 -19.68
C GLY A 51 1.91 0.35 -19.70
N ILE A 52 1.87 1.37 -20.56
CA ILE A 52 2.99 2.27 -20.76
C ILE A 52 2.80 3.50 -19.87
N PRO A 53 3.76 3.79 -18.97
CA PRO A 53 3.59 4.86 -18.00
C PRO A 53 3.53 6.24 -18.69
N LEU A 54 2.86 7.14 -17.98
CA LEU A 54 2.64 8.52 -18.36
C LEU A 54 3.65 9.42 -17.64
N PHE A 55 4.40 10.22 -18.38
CA PHE A 55 5.39 11.16 -17.83
C PHE A 55 5.29 12.52 -18.49
N SER A 56 5.71 13.55 -17.78
CA SER A 56 5.88 14.88 -18.36
C SER A 56 7.12 14.92 -19.24
N ASP A 57 7.11 15.79 -20.24
CA ASP A 57 8.17 15.77 -21.25
C ASP A 57 9.55 16.17 -20.71
N ASP A 58 9.56 16.95 -19.63
CA ASP A 58 10.70 17.50 -18.92
C ASP A 58 11.30 16.57 -17.86
N LEU A 59 10.68 15.42 -17.60
CA LEU A 59 11.17 14.47 -16.62
C LEU A 59 12.45 13.78 -17.14
N ASP A 60 13.55 13.97 -16.42
CA ASP A 60 14.80 13.24 -16.68
C ASP A 60 14.67 11.78 -16.24
N MET A 61 14.20 10.94 -17.18
CA MET A 61 13.99 9.51 -16.98
C MET A 61 15.29 8.74 -16.70
N ASP A 62 16.42 9.21 -17.25
CA ASP A 62 17.70 8.53 -17.11
C ASP A 62 18.21 8.58 -15.66
N ARG A 63 17.80 9.59 -14.88
CA ARG A 63 18.10 9.70 -13.45
C ARG A 63 17.54 8.54 -12.61
N PHE A 64 16.44 7.91 -13.03
CA PHE A 64 15.77 6.87 -12.23
C PHE A 64 16.27 5.45 -12.49
N ASN A 65 17.10 5.24 -13.53
CA ASN A 65 17.66 3.93 -13.90
C ASN A 65 16.60 2.81 -14.05
N ILE A 66 15.46 3.11 -14.70
CA ILE A 66 14.34 2.16 -14.81
C ILE A 66 14.30 1.36 -16.12
N LYS A 67 15.32 1.47 -17.00
CA LYS A 67 15.31 0.88 -18.35
C LYS A 67 15.17 -0.64 -18.39
N SER A 68 15.55 -1.33 -17.31
CA SER A 68 15.42 -2.79 -17.16
C SER A 68 14.21 -3.20 -16.32
N LEU A 69 13.43 -2.24 -15.83
CA LEU A 69 12.27 -2.47 -14.99
C LEU A 69 11.00 -2.36 -15.83
N SER A 70 9.97 -3.03 -15.34
CA SER A 70 8.63 -3.01 -15.89
C SER A 70 7.75 -2.09 -15.06
N HIS A 71 6.86 -1.38 -15.74
CA HIS A 71 5.86 -0.55 -15.08
C HIS A 71 4.86 -1.43 -14.32
N LEU A 72 4.85 -1.32 -13.00
CA LEU A 72 3.89 -2.02 -12.15
C LEU A 72 2.61 -1.21 -12.02
N CYS A 73 2.73 0.02 -11.54
CA CYS A 73 1.60 0.85 -11.17
C CYS A 73 1.96 2.35 -11.24
N GLN A 74 0.98 3.17 -11.60
CA GLN A 74 1.03 4.61 -11.53
C GLN A 74 -0.21 5.13 -10.82
N ILE A 75 0.00 5.99 -9.83
CA ILE A 75 -1.05 6.57 -8.99
C ILE A 75 -1.02 8.08 -9.09
N SER A 76 -2.09 8.66 -9.63
CA SER A 76 -2.31 10.10 -9.63
C SER A 76 -2.71 10.57 -8.24
N VAL A 77 -1.96 11.54 -7.71
CA VAL A 77 -2.25 12.15 -6.42
C VAL A 77 -3.67 12.73 -6.41
N ASP A 78 -4.07 13.41 -7.48
CA ASP A 78 -5.38 14.07 -7.58
C ASP A 78 -6.55 13.07 -7.41
N GLU A 79 -6.34 11.81 -7.81
CA GLU A 79 -7.38 10.76 -7.76
C GLU A 79 -7.52 10.15 -6.36
N ILE A 80 -6.48 10.26 -5.52
CA ILE A 80 -6.47 9.73 -4.14
C ILE A 80 -6.67 10.81 -3.08
N MET A 81 -6.47 12.09 -3.41
CA MET A 81 -6.67 13.24 -2.50
C MET A 81 -8.01 13.28 -1.76
N PRO A 82 -9.15 12.85 -2.35
CA PRO A 82 -10.43 12.83 -1.64
C PRO A 82 -10.51 11.86 -0.46
N TYR A 83 -9.64 10.84 -0.43
CA TYR A 83 -9.67 9.75 0.55
C TYR A 83 -8.51 9.80 1.54
N ASN A 84 -7.45 10.51 1.17
CA ASN A 84 -6.16 10.41 1.84
C ASN A 84 -6.09 11.41 3.01
N GLU A 85 -5.84 10.98 4.25
CA GLU A 85 -5.53 11.90 5.35
C GLU A 85 -4.17 12.61 5.18
N PHE A 86 -3.32 12.10 4.27
CA PHE A 86 -2.04 12.69 3.90
C PHE A 86 -2.13 13.70 2.75
N ASN A 87 -3.33 14.17 2.41
CA ASN A 87 -3.56 15.18 1.37
C ASN A 87 -2.81 16.51 1.61
N TYR A 88 -2.29 16.77 2.82
CA TYR A 88 -1.39 17.91 3.08
C TYR A 88 0.04 17.74 2.55
N PHE A 89 0.47 16.52 2.22
CA PHE A 89 1.85 16.28 1.77
C PHE A 89 2.02 16.45 0.27
N PHE A 90 0.95 16.37 -0.50
CA PHE A 90 1.00 16.45 -1.95
C PHE A 90 0.14 17.60 -2.48
N ASP A 91 0.65 18.28 -3.50
CA ASP A 91 0.01 19.39 -4.23
C ASP A 91 -0.40 18.97 -5.65
N GLY A 92 -0.47 17.66 -5.89
CA GLY A 92 -0.65 17.02 -7.19
C GLY A 92 0.53 16.12 -7.55
N GLY A 93 0.57 15.68 -8.81
CA GLY A 93 1.63 14.81 -9.35
C GLY A 93 1.26 13.34 -9.38
N MET A 94 2.28 12.50 -9.49
CA MET A 94 2.13 11.08 -9.78
C MET A 94 3.21 10.29 -9.06
N ILE A 95 2.81 9.16 -8.46
CA ILE A 95 3.70 8.19 -7.83
C ILE A 95 3.79 6.99 -8.77
N SER A 96 5.00 6.65 -9.19
CA SER A 96 5.23 5.57 -10.16
C SER A 96 6.04 4.44 -9.52
N PHE A 97 5.60 3.21 -9.75
CA PHE A 97 6.16 1.98 -9.21
C PHE A 97 6.65 1.09 -10.35
N PHE A 98 7.89 0.62 -10.24
CA PHE A 98 8.55 -0.23 -11.21
C PHE A 98 9.16 -1.45 -10.52
N ILE A 99 9.07 -2.62 -11.15
CA ILE A 99 9.67 -3.87 -10.67
C ILE A 99 10.30 -4.67 -11.81
N ASN A 100 11.25 -5.52 -11.49
CA ASN A 100 11.85 -6.45 -12.45
C ASN A 100 11.00 -7.73 -12.55
N LEU A 101 10.13 -7.79 -13.57
CA LEU A 101 9.24 -8.94 -13.80
C LEU A 101 9.94 -10.22 -14.27
N ASN A 102 11.23 -10.14 -14.64
CA ASN A 102 12.01 -11.31 -15.01
C ASN A 102 12.51 -12.10 -13.78
N LEU A 103 12.29 -11.57 -12.57
CA LEU A 103 12.65 -12.22 -11.31
C LEU A 103 11.38 -12.67 -10.60
N SER A 104 11.42 -13.86 -10.00
CA SER A 104 10.34 -14.34 -9.13
C SER A 104 10.26 -13.56 -7.80
N PHE A 105 11.36 -12.91 -7.38
CA PHE A 105 11.46 -12.20 -6.09
C PHE A 105 12.31 -10.92 -6.20
N PRO A 106 11.75 -9.81 -6.72
CA PRO A 106 12.49 -8.56 -6.96
C PRO A 106 12.70 -7.75 -5.67
N ILE A 107 13.41 -8.32 -4.69
CA ILE A 107 13.54 -7.73 -3.34
C ILE A 107 14.79 -6.85 -3.14
N ARG A 108 15.74 -6.83 -4.10
CA ARG A 108 16.91 -5.95 -3.99
C ARG A 108 16.54 -4.56 -4.46
N ARG A 109 17.16 -3.52 -3.90
CA ARG A 109 16.95 -2.11 -4.31
C ARG A 109 17.23 -1.83 -5.81
N SER A 110 17.94 -2.72 -6.50
CA SER A 110 18.14 -2.67 -7.96
C SER A 110 16.98 -3.23 -8.78
N ASP A 111 16.12 -4.02 -8.15
CA ASP A 111 15.07 -4.81 -8.81
C ASP A 111 13.72 -4.09 -8.81
N TYR A 112 13.64 -2.94 -8.14
CA TYR A 112 12.46 -2.08 -8.13
C TYR A 112 12.87 -0.61 -8.04
N LYS A 113 11.96 0.28 -8.44
CA LYS A 113 12.10 1.71 -8.24
C LYS A 113 10.73 2.32 -7.97
N VAL A 114 10.70 3.21 -6.99
CA VAL A 114 9.56 4.07 -6.72
C VAL A 114 10.03 5.51 -6.81
N PHE A 115 9.22 6.36 -7.42
CA PHE A 115 9.47 7.79 -7.38
C PHE A 115 8.18 8.58 -7.49
N TYR A 116 8.23 9.78 -6.93
CA TYR A 116 7.22 10.81 -7.11
C TYR A 116 7.72 11.85 -8.11
N HIS A 117 6.84 12.27 -9.00
CA HIS A 117 7.07 13.44 -9.85
C HIS A 117 5.91 14.41 -9.73
N ASN A 118 6.22 15.66 -9.39
CA ASN A 118 5.22 16.72 -9.42
C ASN A 118 4.97 17.12 -10.87
N CYS A 119 3.74 16.97 -11.33
CA CYS A 119 3.34 17.24 -12.71
C CYS A 119 1.85 17.52 -12.78
N LYS A 120 1.42 18.19 -13.84
CA LYS A 120 0.00 18.32 -14.15
C LYS A 120 -0.43 17.31 -15.20
N LYS A 121 -1.64 16.77 -15.05
CA LYS A 121 -2.23 15.74 -15.92
C LYS A 121 -2.19 16.11 -17.40
N GLU A 122 -2.39 17.39 -17.74
CA GLU A 122 -2.37 17.87 -19.13
C GLU A 122 -1.02 17.81 -19.84
N TYR A 123 0.09 17.65 -19.11
CA TYR A 123 1.44 17.56 -19.67
C TYR A 123 1.95 16.12 -19.77
N LEU A 124 1.14 15.14 -19.39
CA LEU A 124 1.54 13.74 -19.37
C LEU A 124 1.41 13.10 -20.75
N THR A 125 2.47 12.46 -21.21
CA THR A 125 2.51 11.68 -22.45
C THR A 125 3.06 10.28 -22.20
N GLN A 126 2.72 9.32 -23.05
CA GLN A 126 3.29 7.98 -22.98
C GLN A 126 4.73 8.00 -23.53
N ARG A 127 5.68 7.48 -22.76
CA ARG A 127 7.11 7.43 -23.13
C ARG A 127 7.55 6.05 -23.61
N HIS A 128 7.05 5.63 -24.78
CA HIS A 128 7.26 4.29 -25.34
C HIS A 128 8.74 3.91 -25.50
N GLU A 129 9.60 4.85 -25.92
CA GLU A 129 11.02 4.54 -26.21
C GLU A 129 11.80 3.98 -25.01
N HIS A 130 11.39 4.29 -23.79
CA HIS A 130 12.11 3.89 -22.57
C HIS A 130 11.79 2.46 -22.12
N PHE A 131 10.75 1.82 -22.69
CA PHE A 131 10.23 0.53 -22.22
C PHE A 131 10.22 -0.57 -23.29
N VAL A 132 10.85 -0.34 -24.45
CA VAL A 132 10.83 -1.26 -25.60
C VAL A 132 11.34 -2.67 -25.26
N ASN A 133 12.28 -2.79 -24.32
CA ASN A 133 12.91 -4.07 -23.95
C ASN A 133 12.42 -4.64 -22.60
N SER A 134 11.49 -3.96 -21.92
CA SER A 134 10.94 -4.42 -20.65
C SER A 134 9.68 -5.23 -20.88
N PRO A 135 9.42 -6.31 -20.10
CA PRO A 135 8.10 -6.92 -20.07
C PRO A 135 7.04 -5.87 -19.72
N VAL A 136 5.91 -5.88 -20.42
CA VAL A 136 4.80 -4.95 -20.20
C VAL A 136 3.62 -5.74 -19.66
N LEU A 137 3.12 -5.34 -18.50
CA LEU A 137 1.87 -5.87 -17.94
C LEU A 137 0.68 -5.30 -18.71
N ASP A 138 -0.41 -6.06 -18.78
CA ASP A 138 -1.67 -5.56 -19.33
C ASP A 138 -2.12 -4.30 -18.57
N GLU A 139 -2.58 -3.30 -19.32
CA GLU A 139 -3.05 -2.05 -18.74
C GLU A 139 -4.40 -2.25 -18.06
N MET A 140 -4.51 -1.80 -16.82
CA MET A 140 -5.76 -1.84 -16.05
C MET A 140 -5.95 -0.56 -15.25
N PHE A 141 -7.04 0.16 -15.52
CA PHE A 141 -7.39 1.37 -14.76
C PHE A 141 -7.90 1.03 -13.37
N ILE A 142 -7.64 1.95 -12.44
CA ILE A 142 -8.00 1.80 -11.02
C ILE A 142 -9.09 2.81 -10.68
N ASP A 143 -10.15 2.36 -10.03
CA ASP A 143 -11.03 3.22 -9.25
C ASP A 143 -10.65 3.07 -7.77
N PHE A 144 -10.61 4.19 -7.06
CA PHE A 144 -10.33 4.22 -5.63
C PHE A 144 -11.62 4.29 -4.81
N TYR A 145 -11.59 3.72 -3.61
CA TYR A 145 -12.60 3.91 -2.60
C TYR A 145 -11.99 3.87 -1.20
N LEU A 146 -12.64 4.55 -0.26
CA LEU A 146 -12.24 4.52 1.14
C LEU A 146 -12.66 3.20 1.77
N HIS A 147 -11.75 2.59 2.52
CA HIS A 147 -12.00 1.40 3.32
C HIS A 147 -11.25 1.56 4.66
N TYR A 148 -11.44 0.61 5.59
CA TYR A 148 -10.81 0.61 6.90
C TYR A 148 -10.35 -0.80 7.26
N ASN A 149 -9.15 -0.91 7.83
CA ASN A 149 -8.64 -2.21 8.26
C ASN A 149 -7.83 -2.13 9.56
N PHE A 150 -7.69 -3.28 10.19
CA PHE A 150 -6.85 -3.49 11.38
C PHE A 150 -5.46 -4.01 11.00
N PRO A 151 -4.47 -3.86 11.90
CA PRO A 151 -3.16 -4.50 11.72
C PRO A 151 -3.29 -6.02 11.73
N SER A 152 -2.47 -6.70 10.94
CA SER A 152 -2.36 -8.16 11.03
C SER A 152 -1.84 -8.59 12.40
N TYR A 153 -2.16 -9.83 12.81
CA TYR A 153 -1.85 -10.37 14.15
C TYR A 153 -0.35 -10.29 14.54
N GLN A 154 0.57 -10.30 13.56
CA GLN A 154 2.02 -10.21 13.82
C GLN A 154 2.57 -8.78 13.79
N ASN A 155 1.71 -7.78 13.60
CA ASN A 155 2.11 -6.38 13.69
C ASN A 155 2.55 -6.03 15.12
N TYR A 156 3.55 -5.15 15.26
CA TYR A 156 4.08 -4.77 16.57
C TYR A 156 3.01 -4.26 17.55
N LYS A 157 1.96 -3.56 17.06
CA LYS A 157 0.86 -3.09 17.91
C LYS A 157 0.07 -4.27 18.51
N MET A 158 -0.18 -5.31 17.71
CA MET A 158 -0.89 -6.52 18.15
C MET A 158 -0.03 -7.30 19.15
N LEU A 159 1.25 -7.49 18.85
CA LEU A 159 2.18 -8.16 19.77
C LEU A 159 2.31 -7.40 21.10
N GLU A 160 2.35 -6.06 21.08
CA GLU A 160 2.36 -5.25 22.31
C GLU A 160 1.08 -5.46 23.15
N LEU A 161 -0.09 -5.64 22.53
CA LEU A 161 -1.34 -5.96 23.23
C LEU A 161 -1.31 -7.38 23.82
N GLU A 162 -0.83 -8.37 23.06
CA GLU A 162 -0.68 -9.75 23.53
C GLU A 162 0.23 -9.83 24.78
N THR A 163 1.36 -9.09 24.79
CA THR A 163 2.24 -9.05 25.96
C THR A 163 1.58 -8.48 27.21
N ARG A 164 0.49 -7.71 27.04
CA ARG A 164 -0.34 -7.15 28.11
C ARG A 164 -1.54 -8.04 28.44
N GLY A 165 -1.68 -9.19 27.79
CA GLY A 165 -2.79 -10.12 27.97
C GLY A 165 -4.10 -9.64 27.34
N ILE A 166 -4.04 -8.77 26.33
CA ILE A 166 -5.20 -8.28 25.59
C ILE A 166 -5.23 -9.01 24.24
N ASN A 167 -6.26 -9.82 24.01
CA ASN A 167 -6.58 -10.41 22.72
C ASN A 167 -7.84 -9.71 22.19
N LEU A 168 -7.82 -9.29 20.92
CA LEU A 168 -8.91 -8.58 20.25
C LEU A 168 -9.33 -9.27 18.94
N ASP A 169 -8.93 -10.53 18.74
CA ASP A 169 -9.11 -11.22 17.46
C ASP A 169 -10.60 -11.32 17.10
N GLU A 170 -11.44 -11.68 18.07
CA GLU A 170 -12.89 -11.77 17.89
C GLU A 170 -13.52 -10.40 17.55
N GLU A 171 -13.17 -9.35 18.30
CA GLU A 171 -13.70 -8.01 18.03
C GLU A 171 -13.22 -7.45 16.69
N ILE A 172 -11.96 -7.69 16.32
CA ILE A 172 -11.40 -7.25 15.03
C ILE A 172 -12.12 -7.96 13.88
N ASP A 173 -12.30 -9.28 13.96
CA ASP A 173 -12.99 -10.06 12.92
C ASP A 173 -14.44 -9.59 12.75
N GLU A 174 -15.20 -9.39 13.85
CA GLU A 174 -16.59 -8.90 13.80
C GLU A 174 -16.71 -7.51 13.16
N ILE A 175 -15.79 -6.59 13.50
CA ILE A 175 -15.79 -5.24 12.93
C ILE A 175 -15.35 -5.28 11.47
N GLN A 176 -14.39 -6.13 11.10
CA GLN A 176 -13.94 -6.28 9.73
C GLN A 176 -15.06 -6.81 8.84
N ASP A 177 -15.81 -7.83 9.30
CA ASP A 177 -16.99 -8.36 8.61
C ASP A 177 -18.08 -7.27 8.43
N PHE A 178 -18.28 -6.42 9.46
CA PHE A 178 -19.19 -5.28 9.36
C PHE A 178 -18.73 -4.28 8.28
N ILE A 179 -17.44 -3.94 8.24
CA ILE A 179 -16.86 -3.02 7.25
C ILE A 179 -17.04 -3.57 5.83
N ASP A 180 -16.69 -4.84 5.62
CA ASP A 180 -16.71 -5.47 4.31
C ASP A 180 -18.15 -5.59 3.78
N THR A 181 -19.08 -5.98 4.65
CA THR A 181 -20.53 -6.02 4.33
C THR A 181 -21.05 -4.65 3.90
N ASN A 182 -20.68 -3.58 4.61
CA ASN A 182 -21.15 -2.23 4.28
C ASN A 182 -20.51 -1.66 3.00
N ASN A 183 -19.29 -2.10 2.66
CA ASN A 183 -18.64 -1.72 1.42
C ASN A 183 -19.09 -2.56 0.21
N ASN A 184 -20.02 -3.52 0.38
CA ASN A 184 -20.39 -4.53 -0.63
C ASN A 184 -19.19 -5.36 -1.11
N HIS A 185 -18.18 -5.52 -0.26
CA HIS A 185 -17.08 -6.45 -0.49
C HIS A 185 -17.42 -7.75 0.22
N PHE A 186 -17.63 -8.81 -0.56
CA PHE A 186 -17.93 -10.15 -0.02
C PHE A 186 -16.67 -10.99 0.21
N SER A 187 -15.49 -10.40 0.02
CA SER A 187 -14.20 -11.02 0.29
C SER A 187 -13.57 -10.36 1.51
N ASN A 188 -13.14 -11.18 2.48
CA ASN A 188 -12.40 -10.77 3.68
C ASN A 188 -10.97 -10.29 3.36
N ASN A 189 -10.66 -10.02 2.09
CA ASN A 189 -9.39 -9.49 1.64
C ASN A 189 -9.68 -8.22 0.83
N ILE A 190 -9.07 -7.13 1.27
CA ILE A 190 -9.11 -5.81 0.62
C ILE A 190 -8.35 -5.79 -0.71
N GLY A 191 -7.48 -6.78 -0.95
CA GLY A 191 -6.64 -6.89 -2.14
C GLY A 191 -5.59 -5.79 -2.18
N SER A 192 -5.48 -5.12 -3.31
CA SER A 192 -4.55 -4.00 -3.49
C SER A 192 -5.03 -2.72 -2.80
N GLN A 193 -4.11 -2.01 -2.12
CA GLN A 193 -4.43 -0.79 -1.35
C GLN A 193 -3.24 0.19 -1.25
N LEU A 194 -3.54 1.46 -0.94
CA LEU A 194 -2.56 2.46 -0.50
C LEU A 194 -2.79 2.81 0.97
N PHE A 195 -1.70 2.96 1.71
CA PHE A 195 -1.73 3.32 3.13
C PHE A 195 -2.52 2.30 3.98
N GLY A 196 -3.01 2.72 5.15
CA GLY A 196 -3.65 1.83 6.11
C GLY A 196 -2.70 0.84 6.77
N ASN A 197 -3.23 -0.31 7.16
CA ASN A 197 -2.46 -1.40 7.72
C ASN A 197 -2.15 -2.46 6.64
N PRO A 198 -0.87 -2.88 6.48
CA PRO A 198 -0.53 -3.98 5.59
C PRO A 198 -1.26 -5.27 5.98
N GLN A 199 -1.92 -5.89 5.01
CA GLN A 199 -2.58 -7.19 5.18
C GLN A 199 -1.60 -8.30 4.80
N ALA A 200 -0.52 -8.40 5.58
CA ALA A 200 0.59 -9.30 5.30
C ALA A 200 0.19 -10.77 5.42
N VAL A 201 0.60 -11.59 4.43
CA VAL A 201 0.31 -13.02 4.36
C VAL A 201 1.25 -13.84 5.27
N GLN A 202 2.52 -13.43 5.37
CA GLN A 202 3.58 -14.16 6.09
C GLN A 202 4.41 -13.24 6.97
N GLY A 203 4.13 -13.11 8.27
CA GLY A 203 4.92 -12.20 9.10
C GLY A 203 4.57 -10.73 8.85
N THR A 204 4.88 -9.87 9.82
CA THR A 204 4.75 -8.43 9.60
C THR A 204 5.80 -7.92 8.61
N VAL A 205 5.36 -7.14 7.63
CA VAL A 205 6.25 -6.52 6.64
C VAL A 205 7.04 -5.34 7.24
N SER A 206 6.55 -4.69 8.30
CA SER A 206 7.23 -3.56 8.95
C SER A 206 8.60 -3.94 9.50
N PHE A 207 8.66 -5.10 10.16
CA PHE A 207 9.89 -5.69 10.67
C PHE A 207 10.89 -5.93 9.53
N HIS A 208 10.43 -6.49 8.41
CA HIS A 208 11.28 -6.79 7.26
C HIS A 208 11.79 -5.52 6.55
N TRP A 209 10.96 -4.48 6.41
CA TRP A 209 11.40 -3.19 5.90
C TRP A 209 12.49 -2.58 6.80
N ALA A 210 12.29 -2.60 8.12
CA ALA A 210 13.26 -2.08 9.07
C ALA A 210 14.59 -2.87 9.05
N ALA A 211 14.53 -4.20 8.97
CA ALA A 211 15.72 -5.04 8.84
C ALA A 211 16.48 -4.75 7.54
N SER A 212 15.76 -4.63 6.42
CA SER A 212 16.33 -4.29 5.10
C SER A 212 17.03 -2.92 5.13
N ALA A 213 16.38 -1.90 5.70
CA ALA A 213 16.92 -0.55 5.80
C ALA A 213 18.20 -0.48 6.66
N LEU A 214 18.32 -1.37 7.66
CA LEU A 214 19.52 -1.53 8.47
C LEU A 214 20.59 -2.41 7.81
N ASN A 215 20.33 -2.97 6.63
CA ASN A 215 21.15 -3.99 5.96
C ASN A 215 21.43 -5.20 6.87
N LEU A 216 20.43 -5.62 7.64
CA LEU A 216 20.51 -6.77 8.54
C LEU A 216 19.86 -8.00 7.90
N SER A 217 20.45 -9.16 8.15
CA SER A 217 19.94 -10.46 7.73
C SER A 217 19.97 -11.45 8.89
N TYR A 218 19.06 -12.41 8.90
CA TYR A 218 19.03 -13.48 9.89
C TYR A 218 20.37 -14.26 9.94
N PRO A 219 20.83 -14.74 11.12
CA PRO A 219 20.21 -14.60 12.44
C PRO A 219 20.38 -13.21 13.07
N PHE A 220 19.36 -12.75 13.78
CA PHE A 220 19.37 -11.46 14.49
C PHE A 220 19.87 -11.64 15.93
N THR A 221 20.71 -10.71 16.39
CA THR A 221 21.07 -10.58 17.82
C THR A 221 19.99 -9.80 18.58
N ASP A 222 20.01 -9.84 19.92
CA ASP A 222 19.11 -9.01 20.75
C ASP A 222 19.26 -7.51 20.46
N GLN A 223 20.46 -7.06 20.09
CA GLN A 223 20.70 -5.66 19.72
C GLN A 223 20.08 -5.32 18.35
N ASP A 224 20.13 -6.26 17.41
CA ASP A 224 19.48 -6.11 16.11
C ASP A 224 17.97 -6.02 16.27
N LEU A 225 17.38 -6.94 17.05
CA LEU A 225 15.94 -6.95 17.33
C LEU A 225 15.48 -5.64 17.96
N LYS A 226 16.23 -5.09 18.93
CA LYS A 226 15.89 -3.78 19.52
C LYS A 226 15.85 -2.67 18.48
N LYS A 227 16.85 -2.59 17.61
CA LYS A 227 16.90 -1.56 16.54
C LYS A 227 15.79 -1.74 15.52
N ILE A 228 15.52 -2.99 15.11
CA ILE A 228 14.46 -3.29 14.17
C ILE A 228 13.10 -2.87 14.75
N ASN A 229 12.82 -3.25 15.99
CA ASN A 229 11.56 -2.93 16.67
C ASN A 229 11.37 -1.42 16.91
N GLU A 230 12.45 -0.64 17.02
CA GLU A 230 12.37 0.83 17.07
C GLU A 230 12.05 1.42 15.70
N ILE A 231 12.74 0.96 14.65
CA ILE A 231 12.62 1.53 13.29
C ILE A 231 11.33 1.10 12.60
N GLU A 232 10.82 -0.11 12.85
CA GLU A 232 9.61 -0.60 12.18
C GLU A 232 8.39 0.30 12.41
N LYS A 233 8.37 1.02 13.54
CA LYS A 233 7.30 1.94 13.93
C LYS A 233 7.27 3.21 13.07
N GLU A 234 8.37 3.53 12.39
CA GLU A 234 8.48 4.69 11.50
C GLU A 234 7.93 4.41 10.10
N TYR A 235 7.78 3.13 9.74
CA TYR A 235 7.30 2.71 8.44
C TYR A 235 5.78 2.77 8.35
N ILE A 236 5.31 3.15 7.17
CA ILE A 236 3.92 3.06 6.75
C ILE A 236 3.85 2.31 5.43
N LEU A 237 2.71 1.66 5.18
CA LEU A 237 2.42 1.10 3.86
C LEU A 237 2.31 2.25 2.85
N LEU A 238 3.05 2.15 1.75
CA LEU A 238 2.89 3.04 0.61
C LEU A 238 1.95 2.42 -0.42
N LEU A 239 2.19 1.17 -0.80
CA LEU A 239 1.39 0.41 -1.75
C LEU A 239 1.44 -1.07 -1.39
N GLN A 240 0.28 -1.72 -1.37
CA GLN A 240 0.12 -3.17 -1.39
C GLN A 240 -0.48 -3.57 -2.74
N VAL A 241 0.10 -4.58 -3.38
CA VAL A 241 -0.42 -5.15 -4.63
C VAL A 241 -0.69 -6.62 -4.43
N ASP A 242 -1.93 -7.01 -4.65
CA ASP A 242 -2.36 -8.41 -4.73
C ASP A 242 -2.28 -8.86 -6.20
N PHE A 243 -1.42 -9.83 -6.50
CA PHE A 243 -1.28 -10.33 -7.87
C PHE A 243 -2.49 -11.12 -8.36
N SER A 244 -3.45 -11.46 -7.50
CA SER A 244 -4.74 -11.98 -7.96
C SER A 244 -5.63 -10.89 -8.60
N ASP A 245 -5.40 -9.60 -8.27
CA ASP A 245 -6.11 -8.47 -8.87
C ASP A 245 -5.60 -8.12 -10.28
N ILE A 246 -4.31 -8.39 -10.52
CA ILE A 246 -3.62 -8.06 -11.76
C ILE A 246 -3.18 -9.36 -12.41
N ASN A 247 -3.77 -9.76 -13.55
CA ASN A 247 -3.53 -11.04 -14.24
C ASN A 247 -2.04 -11.28 -14.63
N VAL A 248 -1.14 -11.48 -13.68
CA VAL A 248 0.31 -11.63 -13.82
C VAL A 248 0.67 -13.03 -13.30
N THR A 249 0.18 -14.04 -14.02
CA THR A 249 0.03 -15.38 -13.45
C THR A 249 1.26 -16.28 -13.54
N GLU A 250 2.26 -15.96 -14.38
CA GLU A 250 3.35 -16.93 -14.63
C GLU A 250 4.50 -16.88 -13.61
N ASN A 251 4.87 -15.70 -13.08
CA ASN A 251 6.05 -15.56 -12.22
C ASN A 251 5.76 -15.24 -10.74
N PHE A 252 4.57 -14.73 -10.43
CA PHE A 252 4.23 -14.21 -9.10
C PHE A 252 3.05 -14.93 -8.43
N GLY A 253 2.34 -15.82 -9.13
CA GLY A 253 1.24 -16.60 -8.57
C GLY A 253 0.17 -15.74 -7.89
N ASP A 254 -0.25 -16.14 -6.70
CA ASP A 254 -1.15 -15.42 -5.78
C ASP A 254 -0.38 -14.53 -4.77
N GLY A 255 0.84 -14.15 -5.13
CA GLY A 255 1.72 -13.37 -4.27
C GLY A 255 1.21 -11.95 -4.02
N MET A 256 1.86 -11.32 -3.05
CA MET A 256 1.60 -9.97 -2.59
C MET A 256 2.90 -9.18 -2.54
N LEU A 257 2.87 -7.94 -3.04
CA LEU A 257 3.95 -6.96 -2.84
C LEU A 257 3.55 -5.90 -1.84
N TYR A 258 4.50 -5.51 -0.99
CA TYR A 258 4.33 -4.46 0.00
C TYR A 258 5.49 -3.48 -0.08
N PHE A 259 5.19 -2.26 -0.53
CA PHE A 259 6.10 -1.13 -0.53
C PHE A 259 5.95 -0.36 0.77
N GLY A 260 7.01 -0.27 1.56
CA GLY A 260 7.07 0.49 2.80
C GLY A 260 7.92 1.75 2.64
N ILE A 261 7.48 2.84 3.25
CA ILE A 261 8.24 4.10 3.31
C ILE A 261 8.24 4.62 4.73
N LYS A 262 9.34 5.27 5.16
CA LYS A 262 9.32 6.01 6.42
C LYS A 262 8.41 7.22 6.30
N LYS A 263 7.67 7.52 7.38
CA LYS A 263 6.78 8.70 7.43
C LYS A 263 7.52 10.00 7.08
N GLU A 264 8.74 10.16 7.58
CA GLU A 264 9.53 11.37 7.32
C GLU A 264 9.97 11.52 5.85
N ASP A 265 10.29 10.41 5.18
CA ASP A 265 10.68 10.37 3.77
C ASP A 265 9.47 10.73 2.89
N LEU A 266 8.30 10.18 3.21
CA LEU A 266 7.05 10.56 2.55
C LEU A 266 6.76 12.06 2.69
N MET A 267 6.94 12.64 3.89
CA MET A 267 6.76 14.07 4.13
C MET A 267 7.73 14.94 3.33
N ARG A 268 8.96 14.46 3.10
CA ARG A 268 9.97 15.11 2.26
C ARG A 268 9.77 14.84 0.76
N LYS A 269 8.82 13.98 0.39
CA LYS A 269 8.63 13.44 -0.96
C LYS A 269 9.89 12.75 -1.49
N ASP A 270 10.66 12.13 -0.60
CA ASP A 270 11.85 11.36 -0.93
C ASP A 270 11.49 9.88 -0.97
N PHE A 271 11.58 9.27 -2.16
CA PHE A 271 11.20 7.87 -2.38
C PHE A 271 12.41 6.97 -2.59
N ASP A 272 13.63 7.47 -2.37
CA ASP A 272 14.86 6.70 -2.60
C ASP A 272 15.08 5.60 -1.55
N ASN A 273 14.42 5.68 -0.39
CA ASN A 273 14.50 4.71 0.71
C ASN A 273 13.22 3.85 0.88
N VAL A 274 12.41 3.72 -0.17
CA VAL A 274 11.31 2.75 -0.18
C VAL A 274 11.87 1.33 -0.07
N GLU A 275 11.25 0.51 0.78
CA GLU A 275 11.57 -0.90 0.95
C GLU A 275 10.48 -1.76 0.33
N LEU A 276 10.83 -2.91 -0.24
CA LEU A 276 9.90 -3.84 -0.88
C LEU A 276 9.99 -5.21 -0.22
N VAL A 277 8.83 -5.77 0.12
CA VAL A 277 8.69 -7.15 0.57
C VAL A 277 7.73 -7.88 -0.37
N TYR A 278 8.09 -9.10 -0.75
CA TYR A 278 7.20 -10.04 -1.44
C TYR A 278 6.85 -11.19 -0.51
N GLN A 279 5.58 -11.60 -0.50
CA GLN A 279 5.10 -12.78 0.20
C GLN A 279 4.15 -13.55 -0.71
N SER A 280 4.13 -14.87 -0.63
CA SER A 280 3.14 -15.72 -1.31
C SER A 280 2.66 -16.80 -0.35
N THR A 281 1.56 -17.48 -0.68
CA THR A 281 1.09 -18.62 0.13
C THR A 281 1.87 -19.90 -0.17
#